data_AF-A0A1H1KJI9-F1
#
_entry.id   AF-A0A1H1KJI9-F1
#
_cell.length_a   1.000
_cell.length_b   1.000
_cell.length_c   1.000
_cell.angle_alpha   90.00
_cell.angle_beta   90.00
_cell.angle_gamma   90.00
#
_symmetry.space_group_name_H-M   'P 1'
#
loop_
_entity.id
_entity.type
_entity.pdbx_description
1 polymer ?
#
loop_
_entity_poly.entity_id
_entity_poly.type
_entity_poly.pdbx_seq_one_letter_code
_entity_poly.pdbx_strand_id
1 'polypeptide(L)'
;MRLSDLPQGTPAVVEHVQDTHASDSIAQRLRDLGFVPGEPVRVVACGPWGADPILILIGSTRFALRRAEANRVSVREGAGS
;
A
#
# COMPACT_ATOMS: atom_id res chain seq x y z
N MET A 1 -4.40 -9.44 3.76
CA MET A 1 -5.36 -8.55 3.04
C MET A 1 -4.56 -7.67 2.06
N ARG A 2 -5.19 -7.06 1.05
CA ARG A 2 -4.47 -6.14 0.15
C ARG A 2 -4.60 -4.70 0.61
N LEU A 3 -3.58 -3.89 0.33
CA LEU A 3 -3.66 -2.45 0.57
C LEU A 3 -4.80 -1.79 -0.22
N SER A 4 -5.16 -2.33 -1.39
CA SER A 4 -6.30 -1.86 -2.20
C SER A 4 -7.67 -2.12 -1.59
N ASP A 5 -7.76 -3.04 -0.63
CA ASP A 5 -9.00 -3.45 0.02
C ASP A 5 -9.21 -2.74 1.36
N LEU A 6 -8.19 -2.02 1.85
CA LEU A 6 -8.29 -1.31 3.12
C LEU A 6 -9.25 -0.12 3.02
N PRO A 7 -10.16 0.05 4.00
CA PRO A 7 -10.97 1.25 4.11
C PRO A 7 -10.12 2.50 4.31
N GLN A 8 -10.67 3.64 3.90
CA GLN A 8 -10.05 4.93 4.19
C GLN A 8 -9.92 5.12 5.70
N GLY A 9 -8.73 5.55 6.13
CA GLY A 9 -8.41 5.84 7.52
C GLY A 9 -7.83 4.65 8.29
N THR A 10 -7.89 3.43 7.74
CA THR A 10 -7.45 2.21 8.43
C THR A 10 -5.92 2.12 8.50
N PRO A 11 -5.33 1.98 9.71
CA PRO A 11 -3.92 1.69 9.87
C PRO A 11 -3.65 0.20 9.59
N ALA A 12 -2.53 -0.06 8.92
CA ALA A 12 -2.08 -1.40 8.59
C ALA A 12 -0.56 -1.48 8.65
N VAL A 13 -0.04 -2.71 8.59
CA VAL A 13 1.38 -3.00 8.54
C VAL A 13 1.64 -3.78 7.26
N VAL A 14 2.65 -3.37 6.50
CA VAL A 14 3.06 -4.08 5.29
C VAL A 14 3.60 -5.46 5.68
N GLU A 15 3.13 -6.50 5.00
CA GLU A 15 3.63 -7.86 5.18
C GLU A 15 4.59 -8.24 4.05
N HIS A 16 4.20 -7.98 2.81
CA HIS A 16 4.98 -8.36 1.64
C HIS A 16 4.50 -7.64 0.38
N VAL A 17 5.39 -7.45 -0.60
CA VAL A 17 5.05 -6.96 -1.95
C VAL A 17 5.21 -8.11 -2.94
N GLN A 18 4.13 -8.49 -3.60
CA GLN A 18 4.14 -9.57 -4.59
C GLN A 18 4.78 -9.15 -5.91
N ASP A 19 5.70 -9.97 -6.40
CA ASP A 19 6.26 -9.86 -7.75
C ASP A 19 5.32 -10.51 -8.77
N THR A 20 4.96 -9.77 -9.82
CA THR A 20 4.15 -10.34 -10.92
C THR A 20 5.02 -11.19 -11.85
N HIS A 21 6.33 -10.89 -11.93
CA HIS A 21 7.33 -11.57 -12.75
C HIS A 21 8.72 -11.42 -12.12
N ALA A 22 9.70 -12.24 -12.53
CA ALA A 22 11.05 -12.26 -11.94
C ALA A 22 11.82 -10.93 -11.98
N SER A 23 11.45 -10.00 -12.86
CA SER A 23 12.01 -8.65 -12.96
C SER A 23 10.91 -7.58 -12.93
N ASP A 24 9.95 -7.71 -12.01
CA ASP A 24 8.89 -6.73 -11.83
C ASP A 24 9.45 -5.41 -11.24
N SER A 25 9.71 -4.45 -12.13
CA SER A 25 10.24 -3.12 -11.76
C SER A 25 9.28 -2.34 -10.85
N ILE A 26 7.98 -2.63 -10.90
CA ILE A 26 6.99 -1.98 -10.04
C ILE A 26 7.12 -2.51 -8.62
N ALA A 27 7.23 -3.83 -8.44
CA ALA A 27 7.44 -4.43 -7.14
C ALA A 27 8.76 -3.93 -6.50
N GLN A 28 9.83 -3.82 -7.30
CA GLN A 28 11.08 -3.24 -6.84
C GLN A 28 10.92 -1.79 -6.40
N ARG A 29 10.28 -0.95 -7.22
CA ARG A 29 10.01 0.45 -6.88
C ARG A 29 9.17 0.59 -5.62
N LEU A 30 8.16 -0.25 -5.41
CA LEU A 30 7.38 -0.25 -4.18
C LEU A 30 8.26 -0.50 -2.96
N ARG A 31 9.18 -1.47 -3.03
CA ARG A 31 10.13 -1.72 -1.93
C ARG A 31 11.05 -0.52 -1.70
N ASP A 32 11.55 0.11 -2.78
CA ASP A 32 12.41 1.29 -2.71
C ASP A 32 11.69 2.52 -2.11
N LEU A 33 10.36 2.61 -2.28
CA LEU A 33 9.52 3.64 -1.65
C LEU A 33 9.26 3.38 -0.16
N GLY A 34 9.64 2.22 0.37
CA GLY A 34 9.48 1.85 1.78
C GLY A 34 8.38 0.83 2.06
N PHE A 35 7.76 0.22 1.03
CA PHE A 35 6.81 -0.89 1.24
C PHE A 35 7.55 -2.18 1.61
N VAL A 36 8.09 -2.21 2.81
CA VAL A 36 8.86 -3.33 3.36
C VAL A 36 8.10 -4.01 4.50
N PRO A 37 8.31 -5.32 4.74
CA PRO A 37 7.66 -6.04 5.82
C PRO A 37 7.90 -5.36 7.19
N GLY A 38 6.83 -5.12 7.94
CA GLY A 38 6.86 -4.47 9.24
C GLY A 38 6.62 -2.96 9.22
N GLU A 39 6.64 -2.32 8.05
CA GLU A 39 6.44 -0.87 7.97
C GLU A 39 4.96 -0.48 8.16
N PRO A 40 4.65 0.51 9.03
CA PRO A 40 3.30 1.01 9.18
C PRO A 40 2.87 1.81 7.95
N VAL A 41 1.69 1.48 7.44
CA VAL A 41 1.04 2.16 6.32
C VAL A 41 -0.40 2.51 6.67
N ARG A 42 -0.89 3.63 6.16
CA ARG A 42 -2.29 4.06 6.36
C ARG A 42 -2.90 4.55 5.07
N VAL A 43 -4.13 4.13 4.78
CA VAL A 43 -4.91 4.73 3.69
C VAL A 43 -5.45 6.07 4.17
N VAL A 44 -5.05 7.15 3.51
CA VAL A 44 -5.47 8.52 3.84
C VAL A 44 -6.74 8.90 3.09
N ALA A 45 -6.80 8.56 1.80
CA ALA A 45 -7.92 8.85 0.92
C ALA A 45 -7.94 7.88 -0.26
N CYS A 46 -9.13 7.62 -0.79
CA CYS A 46 -9.31 6.94 -2.06
C CYS A 46 -9.85 7.94 -3.09
N GLY A 47 -9.39 7.86 -4.34
CA GLY A 47 -9.84 8.76 -5.41
C GLY A 47 -11.36 8.72 -5.63
N PRO A 48 -11.98 9.83 -6.07
CA PRO A 48 -13.44 9.98 -6.16
C PRO A 48 -14.10 9.10 -7.25
N TRP A 49 -13.35 8.68 -8.27
CA TRP A 49 -13.83 7.77 -9.31
C TRP A 49 -13.04 6.47 -9.29
N GLY A 50 -13.73 5.34 -9.03
CA GLY A 50 -13.14 4.00 -9.08
C GLY A 50 -12.13 3.68 -7.99
N ALA A 51 -12.02 4.52 -6.93
CA ALA A 51 -11.05 4.37 -5.85
C ALA A 51 -9.59 4.27 -6.35
N ASP A 52 -9.25 5.03 -7.40
CA ASP A 52 -7.91 5.16 -7.97
C ASP A 52 -7.61 6.65 -8.27
N PRO A 53 -6.44 7.20 -7.89
CA PRO A 53 -5.39 6.57 -7.08
C PRO A 53 -5.77 6.45 -5.61
N ILE A 54 -5.08 5.57 -4.89
CA ILE A 54 -5.16 5.41 -3.44
C ILE A 54 -4.04 6.25 -2.82
N LEU A 55 -4.41 7.18 -1.94
CA LEU A 55 -3.46 7.99 -1.20
C LEU A 55 -3.09 7.27 0.10
N ILE A 56 -1.82 6.94 0.26
CA ILE A 56 -1.30 6.27 1.44
C ILE A 56 -0.26 7.13 2.15
N LEU A 57 -0.12 6.92 3.44
CA LEU A 57 0.94 7.47 4.28
C LEU A 57 1.81 6.31 4.76
N ILE A 58 3.10 6.39 4.50
CA ILE A 58 4.11 5.44 4.98
C ILE A 58 5.24 6.23 5.65
N GLY A 59 5.57 5.88 6.88
CA GLY A 59 6.35 6.76 7.76
C GLY A 59 5.75 8.17 7.83
N SER A 60 6.49 9.18 7.36
CA SER A 60 6.05 10.59 7.28
C SER A 60 5.68 11.07 5.87
N THR A 61 5.71 10.17 4.87
CA THR A 61 5.56 10.55 3.45
C THR A 61 4.24 10.05 2.87
N ARG A 62 3.58 10.92 2.10
CA ARG A 62 2.35 10.57 1.38
C ARG A 62 2.66 10.16 -0.06
N PHE A 63 2.11 9.03 -0.49
CA PHE A 63 2.23 8.55 -1.85
C PHE A 63 0.86 8.34 -2.45
N ALA A 64 0.71 8.70 -3.73
CA ALA A 64 -0.44 8.31 -4.54
C ALA A 64 -0.05 7.03 -5.29
N LEU A 65 -0.62 5.89 -4.89
CA LEU A 65 -0.44 4.62 -5.59
C LEU A 65 -1.62 4.38 -6.53
N ARG A 66 -1.35 3.77 -7.68
CA ARG A 66 -2.44 3.18 -8.47
C ARG A 66 -3.02 2.00 -7.72
N ARG A 67 -4.32 1.77 -7.85
CA ARG A 67 -5.04 0.62 -7.27
C ARG A 67 -4.40 -0.71 -7.69
N ALA A 68 -3.91 -0.80 -8.93
CA ALA A 68 -3.18 -1.97 -9.44
C ALA A 68 -1.85 -2.21 -8.70
N GLU A 69 -1.15 -1.16 -8.29
CA GLU A 69 0.09 -1.26 -7.50
C GLU A 69 -0.22 -1.64 -6.05
N ALA A 70 -1.23 -1.01 -5.45
CA ALA A 70 -1.69 -1.32 -4.10
C ALA A 70 -2.20 -2.77 -3.97
N ASN A 71 -2.77 -3.35 -5.04
CA ASN A 71 -3.21 -4.75 -5.06
C ASN A 71 -2.04 -5.75 -4.95
N ARG A 72 -0.81 -5.32 -5.28
CA ARG A 72 0.40 -6.15 -5.09
C ARG A 72 0.91 -6.15 -3.66
N VAL A 73 0.51 -5.16 -2.85
CA VAL A 73 0.97 -4.99 -1.47
C VAL A 73 0.04 -5.76 -0.52
N SER A 74 0.58 -6.81 0.08
CA SER A 74 -0.05 -7.52 1.20
C SER A 74 0.21 -6.77 2.49
N VAL A 75 -0.85 -6.56 3.24
CA VAL A 75 -0.84 -5.89 4.53
C VAL A 75 -1.63 -6.71 5.55
N ARG A 76 -1.38 -6.43 6.82
CA ARG A 76 -2.20 -6.85 7.97
C ARG A 76 -2.75 -5.62 8.66
N GLU A 77 -3.99 -5.66 9.11
CA GLU A 77 -4.55 -4.56 9.91
C GLU A 77 -3.69 -4.37 11.16
N GLY A 78 -3.31 -3.11 11.41
CA GLY A 78 -2.68 -2.71 12.66
C GLY A 78 -3.79 -2.56 13.69
N ALA A 79 -3.58 -3.06 14.90
CA ALA A 79 -4.49 -2.75 16.00
C ALA A 79 -4.59 -1.23 16.12
N GLY A 80 -5.75 -0.67 15.74
CA GLY A 80 -6.02 0.74 15.92
C GLY A 80 -6.02 1.03 17.41
N SER A 81 -5.05 1.81 17.87
CA SER A 81 -5.04 2.37 19.22
C SER A 81 -6.17 3.37 19.41
#